data_AF-A0A4Q1SIS2-F1
#
_entry.id   AF-A0A4Q1SIS2-F1
#
_cell.length_a   1.000
_cell.length_b   1.000
_cell.length_c   1.000
_cell.angle_alpha   90.00
_cell.angle_beta   90.00
_cell.angle_gamma   90.00
#
_symmetry.space_group_name_H-M   'P 1'
#
loop_
_entity.id
_entity.type
_entity.pdbx_description
1 polymer ?
#
loop_
_entity_poly.entity_id
_entity_poly.type
_entity_poly.pdbx_seq_one_letter_code
_entity_poly.pdbx_strand_id
1 'polypeptide(L)'
;MLELLWRWSFGLPLTLILGWEAWRIYRVASTQIAAGLSDFTLTDPTQAATIAANLYAAVAPPIVQFLGWFAPLAMAAWAVASGIGRNAVLRRYDPTLPNRWETLAALQLLRAAALAVSVWIWFAGIHWAASATLNVPTDGEPNIVGYFALVVCLSLGVFVAWALASWVFSIAPLLVLLEDRGITAALKRSLRLGPLKGKLVEVNFIMGIVKVILVVLATVFSATPLPFSSDMTGPALWIWWAAVTLAYCVAADFFQVARLVAFLELWRVFTVPDSTPRS
;
A
#
# COMPACT_ATOMS: atom_id res chain seq x y z
N MET A 1 7.10 -10.96 18.05
CA MET A 1 5.94 -11.84 17.78
C MET A 1 4.59 -11.15 17.94
N LEU A 2 4.35 -10.36 19.00
CA LEU A 2 3.06 -9.66 19.21
C LEU A 2 2.65 -8.78 18.01
N GLU A 3 3.61 -8.08 17.39
CA GLU A 3 3.33 -7.24 16.22
C GLU A 3 2.87 -8.04 14.99
N LEU A 4 3.40 -9.24 14.81
CA LEU A 4 2.96 -10.13 13.72
C LEU A 4 1.54 -10.63 14.01
N LEU A 5 1.28 -11.04 15.26
CA LEU A 5 0.02 -11.67 15.65
C LEU A 5 -1.20 -10.75 15.41
N TRP A 6 -1.14 -9.47 15.81
CA TRP A 6 -2.28 -8.57 15.59
C TRP A 6 -2.47 -8.21 14.11
N ARG A 7 -1.38 -8.15 13.33
CA ARG A 7 -1.46 -7.84 11.89
C ARG A 7 -2.11 -8.98 11.14
N TRP A 8 -1.77 -10.21 11.49
CA TRP A 8 -2.35 -11.40 10.89
C TRP A 8 -3.78 -11.64 11.38
N SER A 9 -4.10 -11.34 12.63
CA SER A 9 -5.48 -11.46 13.13
C SER A 9 -6.46 -10.53 12.43
N PHE A 10 -6.01 -9.37 11.94
CA PHE A 10 -6.83 -8.48 11.11
C PHE A 10 -6.70 -8.79 9.62
N GLY A 11 -5.48 -9.06 9.15
CA GLY A 11 -5.17 -9.29 7.75
C GLY A 11 -5.82 -10.54 7.18
N LEU A 12 -5.80 -11.66 7.91
CA LEU A 12 -6.40 -12.93 7.45
C LEU A 12 -7.92 -12.83 7.26
N PRO A 13 -8.72 -12.33 8.23
CA PRO A 13 -10.15 -12.13 7.99
C PRO A 13 -10.43 -11.18 6.83
N LEU A 14 -9.67 -10.09 6.71
CA LEU A 14 -9.84 -9.13 5.62
C LEU A 14 -9.57 -9.78 4.25
N THR A 15 -8.49 -10.54 4.11
CA THR A 15 -8.17 -11.24 2.86
C THR A 15 -9.19 -12.33 2.54
N LEU A 16 -9.73 -13.03 3.54
CA LEU A 16 -10.81 -14.00 3.35
C LEU A 16 -12.10 -13.34 2.86
N ILE A 17 -12.49 -12.20 3.43
CA ILE A 17 -13.67 -11.45 2.98
C ILE A 17 -13.48 -10.96 1.55
N LEU A 18 -12.31 -10.37 1.24
CA LEU A 18 -11.99 -9.92 -0.11
C LEU A 18 -11.96 -11.08 -1.11
N GLY A 19 -11.39 -12.22 -0.72
CA GLY A 19 -11.35 -13.42 -1.56
C GLY A 19 -12.74 -14.00 -1.80
N TRP A 20 -13.60 -14.02 -0.78
CA TRP A 20 -14.99 -14.46 -0.91
C TRP A 20 -15.79 -13.55 -1.84
N GLU A 21 -15.65 -12.23 -1.70
CA GLU A 21 -16.32 -11.26 -2.56
C GLU A 21 -15.80 -11.33 -4.00
N ALA A 22 -14.49 -11.44 -4.20
CA ALA A 22 -13.89 -11.65 -5.51
C ALA A 22 -14.43 -12.92 -6.18
N TRP A 23 -14.55 -14.02 -5.42
CA TRP A 23 -15.13 -15.25 -5.91
C TRP A 23 -16.63 -15.13 -6.23
N ARG A 24 -17.39 -14.37 -5.43
CA ARG A 24 -18.80 -14.08 -5.68
C ARG A 24 -18.97 -13.32 -6.98
N ILE A 25 -18.21 -12.24 -7.17
CA ILE A 25 -18.22 -11.42 -8.40
C ILE A 25 -17.81 -12.28 -9.60
N TYR A 26 -16.74 -13.08 -9.46
CA TYR A 26 -16.30 -14.00 -10.50
C TYR A 26 -17.41 -14.98 -10.92
N ARG A 27 -18.15 -15.57 -9.97
CA ARG A 27 -19.24 -16.51 -10.30
C ARG A 27 -20.42 -15.86 -10.99
N VAL A 28 -20.72 -14.60 -10.71
CA VAL A 28 -21.80 -13.85 -11.38
C VAL A 28 -21.36 -13.42 -12.78
N ALA A 29 -20.10 -13.00 -12.93
CA ALA A 29 -19.56 -12.52 -14.19
C ALA A 29 -18.92 -13.63 -15.06
N SER A 30 -18.90 -14.89 -14.60
CA SER A 30 -18.08 -15.95 -15.22
C SER A 30 -18.43 -16.22 -16.68
N THR A 31 -19.70 -16.10 -17.06
CA THR A 31 -20.16 -16.29 -18.44
C THR A 31 -19.67 -15.17 -19.37
N GLN A 32 -19.67 -13.93 -18.89
CA GLN A 32 -19.17 -12.76 -19.63
C GLN A 32 -17.63 -12.74 -19.67
N ILE A 33 -16.98 -13.13 -18.58
CA ILE A 33 -15.52 -13.25 -18.47
C ILE A 33 -15.01 -14.35 -19.42
N ALA A 34 -15.67 -15.51 -19.44
CA ALA A 34 -15.28 -16.64 -20.28
C ALA A 34 -15.44 -16.36 -21.78
N ALA A 35 -16.45 -15.58 -22.17
CA ALA A 35 -16.68 -15.20 -23.56
C ALA A 35 -15.67 -14.16 -24.10
N GLY A 36 -15.07 -13.34 -23.24
CA GLY A 36 -14.13 -12.29 -23.65
C GLY A 36 -12.65 -12.69 -23.55
N LEU A 37 -12.28 -13.54 -22.59
CA LEU A 37 -10.86 -13.89 -22.37
C LEU A 37 -10.27 -14.83 -23.42
N SER A 38 -11.09 -15.67 -24.06
CA SER A 38 -10.64 -16.61 -25.09
C SER A 38 -10.18 -15.91 -26.36
N ASP A 39 -10.70 -14.70 -26.61
CA ASP A 39 -10.47 -13.93 -27.83
C ASP A 39 -9.44 -12.81 -27.62
N PHE A 40 -8.78 -12.79 -26.46
CA PHE A 40 -7.77 -11.80 -26.13
C PHE A 40 -6.48 -12.07 -26.93
N THR A 41 -6.24 -11.26 -27.97
CA THR A 41 -5.02 -11.33 -28.78
C THR A 41 -4.08 -10.17 -28.46
N LEU A 42 -2.78 -10.44 -28.38
CA LEU A 42 -1.75 -9.40 -28.22
C LEU A 42 -1.41 -8.70 -29.56
N THR A 43 -1.88 -9.25 -30.67
CA THR A 43 -1.60 -8.78 -32.03
C THR A 43 -2.58 -7.73 -32.50
N ASP A 44 -3.80 -7.69 -31.94
CA ASP A 44 -4.79 -6.66 -32.22
C ASP A 44 -5.07 -5.82 -30.95
N PRO A 45 -4.37 -4.69 -30.76
CA PRO A 45 -4.54 -3.84 -29.59
C PRO A 45 -5.94 -3.21 -29.52
N THR A 46 -6.64 -3.07 -30.64
CA THR A 46 -7.99 -2.48 -30.67
C THR A 46 -9.04 -3.47 -30.16
N GLN A 47 -8.93 -4.74 -30.58
CA GLN A 47 -9.74 -5.83 -30.04
C GLN A 47 -9.47 -6.02 -28.54
N ALA A 48 -8.19 -6.05 -28.14
CA ALA A 48 -7.80 -6.17 -26.74
C ALA A 48 -8.36 -5.04 -25.86
N ALA A 49 -8.31 -3.78 -26.34
CA ALA A 49 -8.88 -2.63 -25.64
C ALA A 49 -10.41 -2.74 -25.50
N THR A 50 -11.10 -3.22 -26.54
CA THR A 50 -12.56 -3.41 -26.53
C THR A 50 -12.96 -4.49 -25.53
N ILE A 51 -12.27 -5.63 -25.53
CA ILE A 51 -12.49 -6.72 -24.57
C ILE A 51 -12.25 -6.22 -23.14
N ALA A 52 -11.16 -5.48 -22.90
CA ALA A 52 -10.86 -4.91 -21.59
C ALA A 52 -11.93 -3.91 -21.13
N ALA A 53 -12.42 -3.04 -22.03
CA ALA A 53 -13.48 -2.09 -21.74
C ALA A 53 -14.81 -2.78 -21.38
N ASN A 54 -15.18 -3.82 -22.14
CA ASN A 54 -16.39 -4.61 -21.87
C ASN A 54 -16.30 -5.36 -20.54
N LEU A 55 -15.14 -5.97 -20.26
CA LEU A 55 -14.87 -6.63 -18.99
C LEU A 55 -14.95 -5.65 -17.81
N TYR A 56 -14.35 -4.47 -17.97
CA TYR A 56 -14.43 -3.40 -16.98
C TYR A 56 -15.89 -2.98 -16.75
N ALA A 57 -16.67 -2.76 -17.82
CA ALA A 57 -18.08 -2.36 -17.70
C ALA A 57 -18.93 -3.41 -16.96
N ALA A 58 -18.64 -4.70 -17.13
CA ALA A 58 -19.34 -5.79 -16.44
C ALA A 58 -18.95 -5.89 -14.96
N VAL A 59 -17.67 -5.72 -14.63
CA VAL A 59 -17.12 -6.03 -13.30
C VAL A 59 -16.99 -4.80 -12.41
N ALA A 60 -16.84 -3.59 -12.97
CA ALA A 60 -16.64 -2.37 -12.20
C ALA A 60 -17.84 -2.01 -11.30
N PRO A 61 -19.11 -2.06 -11.76
CA PRO A 61 -20.24 -1.66 -10.92
C PRO A 61 -20.34 -2.41 -9.57
N PRO A 62 -20.30 -3.76 -9.51
CA PRO A 62 -20.36 -4.47 -8.24
C PRO A 62 -19.12 -4.21 -7.37
N ILE A 63 -17.93 -4.07 -7.98
CA ILE A 63 -16.70 -3.73 -7.24
C ILE A 63 -16.81 -2.35 -6.60
N VAL A 64 -17.20 -1.32 -7.35
CA VAL A 64 -17.30 0.05 -6.86
C VAL A 64 -18.37 0.14 -5.77
N GLN A 65 -19.51 -0.53 -5.94
CA GLN A 65 -20.56 -0.58 -4.92
C GLN A 65 -20.06 -1.22 -3.63
N PHE A 66 -19.38 -2.37 -3.72
CA PHE A 66 -18.81 -3.04 -2.55
C PHE A 66 -17.74 -2.17 -1.86
N LEU A 67 -16.78 -1.66 -2.63
CA LEU A 67 -15.70 -0.82 -2.10
C LEU A 67 -16.22 0.48 -1.49
N GLY A 68 -17.31 1.05 -2.02
CA GLY A 68 -17.88 2.32 -1.52
C GLY A 68 -18.22 2.31 -0.04
N TRP A 69 -18.69 1.18 0.51
CA TRP A 69 -18.98 1.04 1.94
C TRP A 69 -17.92 0.22 2.68
N PHE A 70 -17.35 -0.80 2.02
CA PHE A 70 -16.41 -1.70 2.67
C PHE A 70 -15.04 -1.06 2.88
N ALA A 71 -14.55 -0.28 1.91
CA ALA A 71 -13.25 0.37 2.02
C ALA A 71 -13.16 1.33 3.23
N PRO A 72 -14.10 2.27 3.46
CA PRO A 72 -14.02 3.14 4.64
C PRO A 72 -14.14 2.35 5.96
N LEU A 73 -14.98 1.31 5.99
CA LEU A 73 -15.12 0.43 7.15
C LEU A 73 -13.81 -0.34 7.44
N ALA A 74 -13.22 -0.94 6.42
CA ALA A 74 -11.96 -1.67 6.52
C ALA A 74 -10.81 -0.74 6.91
N MET A 75 -10.76 0.48 6.38
CA MET A 75 -9.79 1.51 6.77
C MET A 75 -9.93 1.89 8.25
N ALA A 76 -11.16 2.13 8.73
CA ALA A 76 -11.42 2.45 10.13
C ALA A 76 -11.06 1.29 11.06
N ALA A 77 -11.50 0.08 10.73
CA ALA A 77 -11.20 -1.12 11.51
C ALA A 77 -9.69 -1.41 11.56
N TRP A 78 -8.99 -1.26 10.42
CA TRP A 78 -7.54 -1.39 10.35
C TRP A 78 -6.83 -0.33 11.20
N ALA A 79 -7.29 0.93 11.16
CA ALA A 79 -6.70 2.02 11.93
C ALA A 79 -6.82 1.76 13.44
N VAL A 80 -7.98 1.30 13.90
CA VAL A 80 -8.22 0.91 15.30
C VAL A 80 -7.33 -0.27 15.70
N ALA A 81 -7.35 -1.36 14.92
CA ALA A 81 -6.53 -2.54 15.18
C ALA A 81 -5.03 -2.20 15.23
N SER A 82 -4.57 -1.32 14.31
CA SER A 82 -3.19 -0.84 14.24
C SER A 82 -2.82 0.07 15.41
N GLY A 83 -3.73 0.94 15.85
CA GLY A 83 -3.53 1.77 17.04
C GLY A 83 -3.38 0.94 18.31
N ILE A 84 -4.27 -0.03 18.52
CA ILE A 84 -4.24 -0.95 19.66
C ILE A 84 -2.97 -1.82 19.61
N GLY A 85 -2.71 -2.47 18.46
CA GLY A 85 -1.58 -3.37 18.28
C GLY A 85 -0.23 -2.68 18.50
N ARG A 86 -0.02 -1.50 17.90
CA ARG A 86 1.23 -0.75 18.09
C ARG A 86 1.41 -0.25 19.51
N ASN A 87 0.36 0.25 20.15
CA ASN A 87 0.41 0.67 21.54
C ASN A 87 0.78 -0.50 22.47
N ALA A 88 0.18 -1.67 22.26
CA ALA A 88 0.49 -2.87 23.03
C ALA A 88 1.94 -3.36 22.84
N VAL A 89 2.44 -3.33 21.59
CA VAL A 89 3.84 -3.67 21.29
C VAL A 89 4.80 -2.70 21.98
N LEU A 90 4.58 -1.39 21.84
CA LEU A 90 5.48 -0.37 22.38
C LEU A 90 5.49 -0.35 23.91
N ARG A 91 4.32 -0.49 24.56
CA ARG A 91 4.25 -0.60 26.03
C ARG A 91 4.89 -1.87 26.59
N ARG A 92 5.01 -2.92 25.77
CA ARG A 92 5.76 -4.13 26.15
C ARG A 92 7.27 -3.89 26.12
N TYR A 93 7.76 -3.02 25.24
CA TYR A 93 9.17 -2.62 25.20
C TYR A 93 9.50 -1.57 26.26
N ASP A 94 8.59 -0.65 26.53
CA ASP A 94 8.73 0.39 27.55
C ASP A 94 7.39 0.63 28.28
N PRO A 95 7.23 0.08 29.50
CA PRO A 95 6.00 0.21 30.28
C PRO A 95 5.66 1.64 30.69
N THR A 96 6.63 2.57 30.64
CA THR A 96 6.44 3.97 31.06
C THR A 96 5.69 4.80 30.02
N LEU A 97 5.55 4.29 28.79
CA LEU A 97 4.85 4.99 27.71
C LEU A 97 3.34 5.13 28.00
N PRO A 98 2.75 6.30 27.69
CA PRO A 98 1.34 6.55 27.91
C PRO A 98 0.46 5.71 26.98
N ASN A 99 -0.72 5.32 27.45
CA ASN A 99 -1.69 4.58 26.67
C ASN A 99 -2.46 5.51 25.71
N ARG A 100 -1.96 5.71 24.48
CA ARG A 100 -2.55 6.62 23.47
C ARG A 100 -2.99 5.90 22.19
N TRP A 101 -3.62 4.73 22.33
CA TRP A 101 -4.07 3.94 21.18
C TRP A 101 -5.04 4.71 20.27
N GLU A 102 -5.88 5.59 20.83
CA GLU A 102 -6.82 6.45 20.09
C GLU A 102 -6.08 7.42 19.15
N THR A 103 -5.04 8.08 19.67
CA THR A 103 -4.23 9.04 18.91
C THR A 103 -3.46 8.34 17.80
N LEU A 104 -2.94 7.14 18.08
CA LEU A 104 -2.28 6.31 17.08
C LEU A 104 -3.25 5.85 15.99
N ALA A 105 -4.47 5.42 16.37
CA ALA A 105 -5.50 5.03 15.43
C ALA A 105 -5.91 6.21 14.53
N ALA A 106 -6.14 7.39 15.10
CA ALA A 106 -6.45 8.59 14.34
C ALA A 106 -5.34 8.96 13.33
N LEU A 107 -4.06 8.86 13.74
CA LEU A 107 -2.93 9.08 12.83
C LEU A 107 -2.82 8.02 11.72
N GLN A 108 -3.11 6.74 12.02
CA GLN A 108 -3.16 5.71 10.99
C GLN A 108 -4.32 5.91 10.02
N LEU A 109 -5.48 6.33 10.52
CA LEU A 109 -6.64 6.66 9.70
C LEU A 109 -6.33 7.85 8.80
N LEU A 110 -5.71 8.91 9.33
CA LEU A 110 -5.29 10.07 8.55
C LEU A 110 -4.30 9.69 7.44
N ARG A 111 -3.34 8.82 7.75
CA ARG A 111 -2.41 8.27 6.75
C ARG A 111 -3.13 7.49 5.66
N ALA A 112 -4.05 6.61 6.04
CA ALA A 112 -4.82 5.80 5.09
C ALA A 112 -5.72 6.68 4.22
N ALA A 113 -6.35 7.70 4.80
CA ALA A 113 -7.15 8.69 4.09
C ALA A 113 -6.29 9.50 3.11
N ALA A 114 -5.10 9.95 3.52
CA ALA A 114 -4.17 10.65 2.63
C ALA A 114 -3.73 9.76 1.44
N LEU A 115 -3.51 8.46 1.67
CA LEU A 115 -3.23 7.50 0.59
C LEU A 115 -4.43 7.37 -0.35
N ALA A 116 -5.64 7.20 0.19
CA ALA A 116 -6.86 7.09 -0.61
C ALA A 116 -7.09 8.35 -1.47
N VAL A 117 -6.86 9.54 -0.90
CA VAL A 117 -6.92 10.80 -1.64
C VAL A 117 -5.85 10.84 -2.75
N SER A 118 -4.62 10.39 -2.49
CA SER A 118 -3.58 10.36 -3.53
C SER A 118 -3.93 9.42 -4.69
N VAL A 119 -4.54 8.27 -4.39
CA VAL A 119 -5.03 7.33 -5.40
C VAL A 119 -6.19 7.94 -6.19
N TRP A 120 -7.11 8.61 -5.50
CA TRP A 120 -8.23 9.30 -6.15
C TRP A 120 -7.74 10.42 -7.09
N ILE A 121 -6.78 11.25 -6.64
CA ILE A 121 -6.16 12.29 -7.47
C ILE A 121 -5.49 11.67 -8.70
N TRP A 122 -4.79 10.55 -8.54
CA TRP A 122 -4.16 9.84 -9.65
C TRP A 122 -5.18 9.35 -10.68
N PHE A 123 -6.26 8.70 -10.24
CA PHE A 123 -7.34 8.26 -11.14
C PHE A 123 -8.02 9.44 -11.83
N ALA A 124 -8.34 10.50 -11.10
CA ALA A 124 -8.90 11.72 -11.68
C ALA A 124 -7.95 12.33 -12.71
N GLY A 125 -6.64 12.30 -12.45
CA GLY A 125 -5.61 12.73 -13.38
C GLY A 125 -5.56 11.90 -14.66
N ILE A 126 -5.70 10.58 -14.57
CA ILE A 126 -5.78 9.70 -15.75
C ILE A 126 -7.02 10.00 -16.59
N HIS A 127 -8.19 10.14 -15.95
CA HIS A 127 -9.42 10.51 -16.66
C HIS A 127 -9.30 11.88 -17.33
N TRP A 128 -8.69 12.84 -16.65
CA TRP A 128 -8.39 14.15 -17.22
C TRP A 128 -7.45 14.04 -18.42
N ALA A 129 -6.35 13.28 -18.31
CA ALA A 129 -5.40 13.07 -19.40
C ALA A 129 -6.08 12.42 -20.61
N ALA A 130 -6.92 11.41 -20.40
CA ALA A 130 -7.72 10.78 -21.45
C ALA A 130 -8.63 11.81 -22.13
N SER A 131 -9.38 12.60 -21.33
CA SER A 131 -10.28 13.62 -21.87
C SER A 131 -9.56 14.73 -22.65
N ALA A 132 -8.32 15.05 -22.29
CA ALA A 132 -7.54 16.12 -22.92
C ALA A 132 -6.84 15.71 -24.22
N THR A 133 -6.61 14.40 -24.43
CA THR A 133 -5.76 13.91 -25.55
C THR A 133 -6.48 12.95 -26.49
N LEU A 134 -7.53 12.28 -26.02
CA LEU A 134 -8.28 11.30 -26.80
C LEU A 134 -9.62 11.85 -27.30
N ASN A 135 -10.17 12.91 -26.69
CA ASN A 135 -11.39 13.55 -27.19
C ASN A 135 -11.01 14.55 -28.30
N VAL A 136 -10.90 14.06 -29.53
CA VAL A 136 -10.66 14.89 -30.71
C VAL A 136 -11.98 15.10 -31.47
N PRO A 137 -12.28 16.31 -31.98
CA PRO A 137 -13.41 16.53 -32.89
C PRO A 137 -13.29 15.65 -34.14
N THR A 138 -14.44 15.41 -34.80
CA THR A 138 -14.78 14.33 -35.74
C THR A 138 -13.78 13.93 -36.85
N ASP A 139 -12.70 14.68 -37.08
CA ASP A 139 -11.75 14.46 -38.19
C ASP A 139 -10.27 14.35 -37.76
N GLY A 140 -9.96 14.36 -36.45
CA GLY A 140 -8.57 14.27 -35.96
C GLY A 140 -8.20 12.92 -35.35
N GLU A 141 -6.97 12.45 -35.57
CA GLU A 141 -6.46 11.22 -34.97
C GLU A 141 -6.21 11.39 -33.45
N PRO A 142 -6.62 10.42 -32.60
CA PRO A 142 -6.35 10.47 -31.17
C PRO A 142 -4.86 10.58 -30.84
N ASN A 143 -4.49 11.52 -29.96
CA ASN A 143 -3.09 11.71 -29.57
C ASN A 143 -2.68 10.72 -28.46
N ILE A 144 -2.43 9.48 -28.86
CA ILE A 144 -2.03 8.38 -27.96
C ILE A 144 -0.69 8.69 -27.26
N VAL A 145 0.26 9.28 -27.99
CA VAL A 145 1.59 9.62 -27.43
C VAL A 145 1.45 10.68 -26.34
N GLY A 146 0.64 11.72 -26.58
CA GLY A 146 0.33 12.75 -25.60
C GLY A 146 -0.37 12.20 -24.36
N TYR A 147 -1.31 11.26 -24.54
CA TYR A 147 -1.96 10.55 -23.42
C TYR A 147 -0.94 9.86 -22.52
N PHE A 148 -0.08 9.00 -23.08
CA PHE A 148 0.92 8.28 -22.29
C PHE A 148 1.93 9.21 -21.63
N ALA A 149 2.38 10.26 -22.32
CA ALA A 149 3.28 11.27 -21.74
C ALA A 149 2.65 11.95 -20.52
N LEU A 150 1.37 12.36 -20.60
CA LEU A 150 0.66 12.95 -19.47
C LEU A 150 0.46 11.95 -18.32
N VAL A 151 0.06 10.71 -18.61
CA VAL A 151 -0.12 9.67 -17.58
C VAL A 151 1.18 9.40 -16.83
N VAL A 152 2.31 9.30 -17.53
CA VAL A 152 3.63 9.12 -16.92
C VAL A 152 4.00 10.30 -16.03
N CYS A 153 3.88 11.53 -16.55
CA CYS A 153 4.17 12.76 -15.79
C CYS A 153 3.30 12.89 -14.54
N LEU A 154 1.99 12.64 -14.65
CA LEU A 154 1.06 12.68 -13.51
C LEU A 154 1.37 11.59 -12.49
N SER A 155 1.64 10.37 -12.95
CA SER A 155 2.00 9.25 -12.07
C SER A 155 3.27 9.54 -11.28
N LEU A 156 4.31 10.05 -11.95
CA LEU A 156 5.55 10.48 -11.30
C LEU A 156 5.31 11.63 -10.32
N GLY A 157 4.53 12.65 -10.70
CA GLY A 157 4.20 13.78 -9.85
C GLY A 157 3.48 13.35 -8.57
N VAL A 158 2.43 12.53 -8.69
CA VAL A 158 1.70 11.98 -7.52
C VAL A 158 2.61 11.09 -6.67
N PHE A 159 3.43 10.24 -7.29
CA PHE A 159 4.36 9.38 -6.56
C PHE A 159 5.38 10.18 -5.76
N VAL A 160 5.99 11.21 -6.36
CA VAL A 160 6.93 12.10 -5.66
C VAL A 160 6.22 12.85 -4.53
N ALA A 161 5.03 13.41 -4.78
CA ALA A 161 4.25 14.09 -3.75
C ALA A 161 3.91 13.15 -2.58
N TRP A 162 3.50 11.92 -2.88
CA TRP A 162 3.21 10.91 -1.86
C TRP A 162 4.47 10.48 -1.11
N ALA A 163 5.59 10.26 -1.78
CA ALA A 163 6.87 9.94 -1.14
C ALA A 163 7.27 11.04 -0.15
N LEU A 164 7.13 12.31 -0.56
CA LEU A 164 7.38 13.49 0.27
C LEU A 164 6.35 13.71 1.38
N ALA A 165 5.13 13.20 1.27
CA ALA A 165 4.12 13.31 2.34
C ALA A 165 4.17 12.12 3.32
N SER A 166 4.48 10.93 2.82
CA SER A 166 4.36 9.66 3.57
C SER A 166 5.31 9.56 4.77
N TRP A 167 6.45 10.27 4.74
CA TRP A 167 7.40 10.30 5.86
C TRP A 167 6.83 11.04 7.06
N VAL A 168 6.10 12.15 6.84
CA VAL A 168 5.44 12.95 7.89
C VAL A 168 4.50 12.05 8.69
N PHE A 169 3.67 11.28 8.00
CA PHE A 169 2.73 10.31 8.60
C PHE A 169 3.42 9.10 9.22
N SER A 170 4.65 8.79 8.83
CA SER A 170 5.42 7.68 9.41
C SER A 170 6.08 8.08 10.73
N ILE A 171 6.50 9.34 10.89
CA ILE A 171 7.18 9.82 12.10
C ILE A 171 6.21 10.36 13.15
N ALA A 172 5.10 10.98 12.75
CA ALA A 172 4.14 11.55 13.70
C ALA A 172 3.67 10.58 14.81
N PRO A 173 3.36 9.29 14.55
CA PRO A 173 2.99 8.34 15.60
C PRO A 173 4.07 8.11 16.65
N LEU A 174 5.35 8.17 16.25
CA LEU A 174 6.47 8.04 17.18
C LEU A 174 6.57 9.27 18.07
N LEU A 175 6.44 10.47 17.50
CA LEU A 175 6.49 11.73 18.25
C LEU A 175 5.35 11.87 19.26
N VAL A 176 4.15 11.39 18.93
CA VAL A 176 3.02 11.36 19.88
C VAL A 176 3.37 10.55 21.13
N LEU A 177 4.01 9.40 20.96
CA LEU A 177 4.34 8.52 22.07
C LEU A 177 5.55 8.99 22.87
N LEU A 178 6.54 9.59 22.19
CA LEU A 178 7.81 9.99 22.81
C LEU A 178 7.74 11.38 23.45
N GLU A 179 7.00 12.33 22.86
CA GLU A 179 6.90 13.71 23.35
C GLU A 179 5.57 14.00 24.07
N ASP A 180 4.69 13.00 24.22
CA ASP A 180 3.34 13.11 24.80
C ASP A 180 2.47 14.20 24.15
N ARG A 181 2.66 14.46 22.85
CA ARG A 181 2.00 15.56 22.13
C ARG A 181 0.71 15.13 21.42
N GLY A 182 -0.19 16.10 21.24
CA GLY A 182 -1.38 15.94 20.41
C GLY A 182 -1.08 15.77 18.92
N ILE A 183 -2.07 15.29 18.14
CA ILE A 183 -1.96 14.94 16.71
C ILE A 183 -1.36 16.09 15.87
N THR A 184 -1.91 17.30 16.00
CA THR A 184 -1.51 18.46 15.19
C THR A 184 -0.12 18.96 15.56
N ALA A 185 0.23 18.91 16.85
CA ALA A 185 1.55 19.27 17.33
C ALA A 185 2.62 18.26 16.85
N ALA A 186 2.31 16.96 16.87
CA ALA A 186 3.19 15.92 16.36
C ALA A 186 3.42 16.03 14.84
N LEU A 187 2.37 16.34 14.07
CA LEU A 187 2.51 16.59 12.62
C LEU A 187 3.38 17.83 12.33
N LYS A 188 3.11 18.96 12.99
CA LYS A 188 3.93 20.18 12.83
C LYS A 188 5.38 19.94 13.24
N ARG A 189 5.60 19.18 14.31
CA ARG A 189 6.95 18.82 14.78
C ARG A 189 7.66 17.89 13.81
N SER A 190 6.95 16.94 13.20
CA SER A 190 7.54 16.05 12.20
C SER A 190 8.13 16.80 11.01
N LEU A 191 7.52 17.93 10.59
CA LEU A 191 8.07 18.79 9.55
C LEU A 191 9.37 19.54 9.97
N ARG A 192 9.64 19.65 11.28
CA ARG A 192 10.74 20.45 11.86
C ARG A 192 11.79 19.61 12.59
N LEU A 193 12.04 18.38 12.13
CA LEU A 193 12.93 17.42 12.81
C LEU A 193 14.44 17.71 12.77
N GLY A 194 14.90 18.82 12.20
CA GLY A 194 16.32 19.23 12.26
C GLY A 194 17.30 18.12 11.82
N PRO A 195 18.44 17.91 12.51
CA PRO A 195 19.47 16.94 12.10
C PRO A 195 19.01 15.47 12.15
N LEU A 196 18.02 15.14 12.99
CA LEU A 196 17.40 13.80 13.05
C LEU A 196 16.70 13.43 11.73
N LYS A 197 16.24 14.41 10.95
CA LYS A 197 15.58 14.19 9.66
C LYS A 197 16.45 13.37 8.70
N GLY A 198 17.75 13.66 8.62
CA GLY A 198 18.66 13.00 7.68
C GLY A 198 18.75 11.49 7.92
N LYS A 199 18.97 11.09 9.17
CA LYS A 199 19.08 9.67 9.56
C LYS A 199 17.75 8.93 9.48
N LEU A 200 16.65 9.58 9.84
CA LEU A 200 15.31 9.00 9.70
C LEU A 200 14.95 8.76 8.22
N VAL A 201 15.33 9.70 7.35
CA VAL A 201 15.16 9.56 5.89
C VAL A 201 16.03 8.44 5.34
N GLU A 202 17.29 8.33 5.77
CA GLU A 202 18.21 7.25 5.37
C GLU A 202 17.62 5.87 5.69
N VAL A 203 17.18 5.66 6.94
CA VAL A 203 16.54 4.39 7.34
C VAL A 203 15.28 4.13 6.50
N ASN A 204 14.41 5.13 6.32
CA ASN A 204 13.20 4.94 5.53
C ASN A 204 13.48 4.65 4.05
N PHE A 205 14.56 5.21 3.49
CA PHE A 205 14.99 4.96 2.12
C PHE A 205 15.53 3.55 1.94
N ILE A 206 16.40 3.08 2.85
CA ILE A 206 16.90 1.69 2.87
C ILE A 206 15.72 0.71 2.92
N MET A 207 14.74 0.98 3.79
CA MET A 207 13.54 0.15 3.88
C MET A 207 12.68 0.19 2.61
N GLY A 208 12.68 1.31 1.89
CA GLY A 208 12.08 1.42 0.56
C GLY A 208 12.74 0.48 -0.44
N ILE A 209 14.08 0.51 -0.53
CA ILE A 209 14.85 -0.37 -1.40
C ILE A 209 14.59 -1.85 -1.09
N VAL A 210 14.64 -2.23 0.20
CA VAL A 210 14.37 -3.61 0.62
C VAL A 210 12.98 -4.07 0.16
N LYS A 211 11.96 -3.22 0.27
CA LYS A 211 10.61 -3.55 -0.23
C LYS A 211 10.57 -3.76 -1.74
N VAL A 212 11.27 -2.93 -2.50
CA VAL A 212 11.36 -3.09 -3.96
C VAL A 212 12.01 -4.43 -4.30
N ILE A 213 13.12 -4.77 -3.64
CA ILE A 213 13.81 -6.06 -3.82
C ILE A 213 12.87 -7.23 -3.49
N LEU A 214 12.12 -7.16 -2.38
CA LEU A 214 11.17 -8.21 -2.02
C LEU A 214 10.05 -8.39 -3.05
N VAL A 215 9.54 -7.29 -3.60
CA VAL A 215 8.54 -7.35 -4.68
C VAL A 215 9.15 -7.98 -5.93
N VAL A 216 10.35 -7.58 -6.33
CA VAL A 216 11.06 -8.17 -7.49
C VAL A 216 11.28 -9.67 -7.28
N LEU A 217 11.76 -10.08 -6.10
CA LEU A 217 11.94 -11.50 -5.77
C LEU A 217 10.62 -12.27 -5.82
N ALA A 218 9.53 -11.70 -5.27
CA ALA A 218 8.21 -12.31 -5.33
C ALA A 218 7.74 -12.49 -6.79
N THR A 219 7.99 -11.50 -7.65
CA THR A 219 7.68 -11.58 -9.09
C THR A 219 8.51 -12.67 -9.78
N VAL A 220 9.83 -12.72 -9.52
CA VAL A 220 10.72 -13.74 -10.10
C VAL A 220 10.28 -15.14 -9.67
N PHE A 221 10.03 -15.36 -8.38
CA PHE A 221 9.53 -16.64 -7.87
C PHE A 221 8.12 -16.98 -8.37
N SER A 222 7.28 -15.99 -8.65
CA SER A 222 5.98 -16.25 -9.26
C SER A 222 6.10 -16.70 -10.72
N ALA A 223 7.19 -16.31 -11.40
CA ALA A 223 7.49 -16.66 -12.79
C ALA A 223 8.31 -17.97 -12.93
N THR A 224 8.92 -18.51 -11.86
CA THR A 224 9.70 -19.76 -11.92
C THR A 224 8.95 -20.97 -12.46
N PRO A 225 7.62 -21.12 -12.34
CA PRO A 225 6.90 -22.25 -12.95
C PRO A 225 6.77 -22.16 -14.47
N LEU A 226 7.03 -21.01 -15.11
CA LEU A 226 6.82 -20.83 -16.56
C LEU A 226 7.57 -21.86 -17.43
N PRO A 227 8.85 -22.21 -17.16
CA PRO A 227 9.56 -23.23 -17.91
C PRO A 227 9.01 -24.66 -17.68
N PHE A 228 8.24 -24.86 -16.61
CA PHE A 228 7.63 -26.15 -16.23
C PHE A 228 6.12 -26.15 -16.47
N SER A 229 5.64 -25.34 -17.42
CA SER A 229 4.21 -25.18 -17.70
C SER A 229 3.52 -26.47 -18.15
N SER A 230 4.26 -27.50 -18.58
CA SER A 230 3.71 -28.84 -18.85
C SER A 230 3.34 -29.61 -17.57
N ASP A 231 4.08 -29.41 -16.49
CA ASP A 231 3.98 -30.21 -15.26
C ASP A 231 3.31 -29.43 -14.10
N MET A 232 3.40 -28.10 -14.12
CA MET A 232 2.82 -27.20 -13.11
C MET A 232 1.58 -26.48 -13.65
N THR A 233 0.49 -27.23 -13.88
CA THR A 233 -0.82 -26.67 -14.24
C THR A 233 -1.84 -26.86 -13.11
N GLY A 234 -2.86 -26.00 -13.09
CA GLY A 234 -3.98 -26.14 -12.15
C GLY A 234 -3.59 -25.94 -10.67
N PRO A 235 -4.08 -26.76 -9.73
CA PRO A 235 -3.95 -26.55 -8.28
C PRO A 235 -2.52 -26.35 -7.78
N ALA A 236 -1.54 -27.04 -8.37
CA ALA A 236 -0.14 -26.92 -7.98
C ALA A 236 0.42 -25.50 -8.18
N LEU A 237 0.03 -24.84 -9.29
CA LEU A 237 0.41 -23.46 -9.57
C LEU A 237 -0.20 -22.48 -8.57
N TRP A 238 -1.47 -22.67 -8.22
CA TRP A 238 -2.15 -21.85 -7.22
C TRP A 238 -1.52 -21.98 -5.83
N ILE A 239 -1.17 -23.21 -5.44
CA ILE A 239 -0.47 -23.47 -4.17
C ILE A 239 0.91 -22.80 -4.17
N TRP A 240 1.64 -22.87 -5.28
CA TRP A 240 2.93 -22.20 -5.43
C TRP A 240 2.82 -20.69 -5.28
N TRP A 241 1.89 -20.04 -6.00
CA TRP A 241 1.66 -18.61 -5.87
C TRP A 241 1.20 -18.20 -4.47
N ALA A 242 0.35 -19.00 -3.84
CA ALA A 242 -0.04 -18.80 -2.44
C ALA A 242 1.18 -18.87 -1.50
N ALA A 243 2.08 -19.84 -1.70
CA ALA A 243 3.29 -19.99 -0.90
C ALA A 243 4.26 -18.81 -1.11
N VAL A 244 4.50 -18.37 -2.34
CA VAL A 244 5.34 -17.19 -2.65
C VAL A 244 4.74 -15.92 -2.04
N THR A 245 3.43 -15.73 -2.14
CA THR A 245 2.72 -14.60 -1.53
C THR A 245 2.86 -14.61 -0.02
N LEU A 246 2.69 -15.78 0.60
CA LEU A 246 2.86 -15.96 2.04
C LEU A 246 4.29 -15.61 2.49
N ALA A 247 5.29 -16.13 1.77
CA ALA A 247 6.70 -15.84 2.05
C ALA A 247 7.00 -14.33 1.92
N TYR A 248 6.48 -13.68 0.88
CA TYR A 248 6.57 -12.24 0.71
C TYR A 248 5.95 -11.48 1.89
N CYS A 249 4.73 -11.85 2.31
CA CYS A 249 4.06 -11.20 3.44
C CYS A 249 4.86 -11.35 4.75
N VAL A 250 5.38 -12.55 5.04
CA VAL A 250 6.21 -12.80 6.23
C VAL A 250 7.49 -11.95 6.20
N ALA A 251 8.18 -11.93 5.07
CA ALA A 251 9.40 -11.14 4.91
C ALA A 251 9.12 -9.63 5.05
N ALA A 252 8.09 -9.12 4.36
CA ALA A 252 7.69 -7.72 4.42
C ALA A 252 7.31 -7.28 5.85
N ASP A 253 6.63 -8.15 6.60
CA ASP A 253 6.28 -7.88 7.99
C ASP A 253 7.50 -7.86 8.91
N PHE A 254 8.44 -8.80 8.74
CA PHE A 254 9.70 -8.82 9.49
C PHE A 254 10.47 -7.52 9.34
N PHE A 255 10.63 -7.06 8.10
CA PHE A 255 11.32 -5.81 7.79
C PHE A 255 10.61 -4.57 8.35
N GLN A 256 9.28 -4.61 8.43
CA GLN A 256 8.55 -3.52 9.06
C GLN A 256 8.80 -3.41 10.56
N VAL A 257 8.92 -4.55 11.26
CA VAL A 257 9.30 -4.59 12.69
C VAL A 257 10.74 -4.12 12.87
N ALA A 258 11.68 -4.59 12.03
CA ALA A 258 13.08 -4.17 12.07
C ALA A 258 13.23 -2.65 11.95
N ARG A 259 12.44 -2.02 11.06
CA ARG A 259 12.39 -0.56 10.92
C ARG A 259 11.93 0.14 12.20
N LEU A 260 10.91 -0.39 12.88
CA LEU A 260 10.41 0.19 14.13
C LEU A 260 11.50 0.17 15.22
N VAL A 261 12.19 -0.96 15.35
CA VAL A 261 13.29 -1.14 16.32
C VAL A 261 14.44 -0.19 16.02
N ALA A 262 14.88 -0.11 14.75
CA ALA A 262 15.95 0.80 14.33
C ALA A 262 15.61 2.27 14.65
N PHE A 263 14.33 2.67 14.49
CA PHE A 263 13.90 4.01 14.88
C PHE A 263 13.95 4.27 16.38
N LEU A 264 13.57 3.29 17.21
CA LEU A 264 13.63 3.42 18.67
C LEU A 264 15.08 3.52 19.16
N GLU A 265 15.97 2.71 18.61
CA GLU A 265 17.41 2.77 18.94
C GLU A 265 18.02 4.11 18.54
N LEU A 266 17.75 4.57 17.31
CA LEU A 266 18.20 5.89 16.85
C LEU A 266 17.69 7.00 17.79
N TRP A 267 16.41 6.96 18.18
CA TRP A 267 15.85 7.96 19.07
C TRP A 267 16.53 7.98 20.45
N ARG A 268 16.84 6.81 21.02
CA ARG A 268 17.55 6.72 22.31
C ARG A 268 18.92 7.37 22.24
N VAL A 269 19.69 7.15 21.18
CA VAL A 269 21.03 7.73 21.02
C VAL A 269 21.00 9.26 20.92
N PHE A 270 20.00 9.83 20.24
CA PHE A 270 19.92 11.28 20.04
C PHE A 270 19.23 12.04 21.18
N THR A 271 18.42 11.37 22.01
CA THR A 271 17.61 12.01 23.07
C THR A 271 18.15 11.77 24.47
N VAL A 272 19.07 10.82 24.64
CA VAL A 272 19.90 10.71 25.86
C VAL A 272 21.25 11.34 25.51
N PRO A 273 21.46 12.67 25.72
CA PRO A 273 22.82 13.18 25.78
C PRO A 273 23.53 12.46 26.92
N ASP A 274 24.77 12.04 26.69
CA ASP A 274 25.70 11.63 27.73
C ASP A 274 25.64 12.62 28.90
N SER A 275 24.92 12.26 29.96
CA SER A 275 24.97 12.95 31.25
C SER A 275 26.17 12.48 32.08
N THR A 276 27.14 11.82 31.46
CA THR A 276 28.43 11.54 32.07
C THR A 276 29.40 12.70 31.78
N PRO A 277 29.69 13.58 32.75
CA PRO A 277 30.89 14.40 32.66
C PRO A 277 32.07 13.42 32.56
N ARG A 278 32.85 13.51 31.47
CA ARG A 278 34.19 12.93 31.46
C ARG A 278 35.02 13.77 32.44
N SER A 279 35.12 13.28 33.67
CA SER A 279 36.13 13.69 34.65
C SER A 279 37.49 13.13 34.25
#